data_AF-A0A8C7S8B9-F1
#
_entry.id   AF-A0A8C7S8B9-F1
#
_cell.length_a   1.000
_cell.length_b   1.000
_cell.length_c   1.000
_cell.angle_alpha   90.00
_cell.angle_beta   90.00
_cell.angle_gamma   90.00
#
_symmetry.space_group_name_H-M   'P 1'
#
loop_
_entity.id
_entity.type
_entity.pdbx_description
1 polymer ?
#
loop_
_entity_poly.entity_id
_entity_poly.type
_entity_poly.pdbx_seq_one_letter_code
_entity_poly.pdbx_strand_id
1 'polypeptide(L)'
;MPGVTVKDVNQQEFVRALSAFLKKSGKLKVPDWVDIVKLAKHKELAPSDENWFYTRAASTVRHLYLRGGAGVGSMTKIYGGRQRNGVCPAHFSVGSKNVARKVLQALELLKMVEKNPNGGRRLTAQGTRDLDRIAGQACGPLSKKSIQTFCCRNKFFITETCHPAL
;
A
#
# COMPACT_ATOMS: atom_id res chain seq x y z
N MET A 1 -15.69 17.50 -11.37
CA MET A 1 -14.61 16.49 -11.46
C MET A 1 -15.26 15.12 -11.39
N PRO A 2 -15.01 14.20 -12.34
CA PRO A 2 -15.46 12.82 -12.20
C PRO A 2 -14.91 12.22 -10.89
N GLY A 3 -15.68 11.33 -10.25
CA GLY A 3 -15.28 10.73 -8.98
C GLY A 3 -14.03 9.86 -9.16
N VAL A 4 -12.94 10.24 -8.49
CA VAL A 4 -11.69 9.45 -8.48
C VAL A 4 -11.82 8.36 -7.44
N THR A 5 -11.65 7.10 -7.85
CA THR A 5 -11.65 5.95 -6.96
C THR A 5 -10.24 5.45 -6.68
N VAL A 6 -10.08 4.58 -5.67
CA VAL A 6 -8.79 3.94 -5.34
C VAL A 6 -8.16 3.19 -6.53
N LYS A 7 -8.97 2.78 -7.51
CA LYS A 7 -8.50 2.07 -8.71
C LYS A 7 -7.81 2.98 -9.72
N ASP A 8 -8.10 4.28 -9.68
CA ASP A 8 -7.66 5.26 -10.68
C ASP A 8 -6.33 5.94 -10.30
N VAL A 9 -5.84 5.70 -9.07
CA VAL A 9 -4.64 6.35 -8.52
C VAL A 9 -3.46 5.38 -8.50
N ASN A 10 -2.24 5.93 -8.65
CA ASN A 10 -1.01 5.15 -8.47
C ASN A 10 -0.97 4.49 -7.10
N GLN A 11 -0.82 3.16 -7.12
CA GLN A 11 -0.84 2.32 -5.93
C GLN A 11 0.19 2.72 -4.88
N GLN A 12 1.42 3.07 -5.29
CA GLN A 12 2.49 3.36 -4.34
C GLN A 12 2.28 4.70 -3.65
N GLU A 13 1.85 5.71 -4.41
CA GLU A 13 1.57 7.06 -3.91
C GLU A 13 0.36 7.04 -2.96
N PHE A 14 -0.69 6.29 -3.31
CA PHE A 14 -1.86 6.11 -2.45
C PHE A 14 -1.50 5.51 -1.08
N VAL A 15 -0.67 4.46 -1.06
CA VAL A 15 -0.26 3.81 0.20
C VAL A 15 0.57 4.76 1.07
N ARG A 16 1.40 5.62 0.47
CA ARG A 16 2.18 6.64 1.20
C ARG A 16 1.28 7.76 1.74
N ALA A 17 0.33 8.25 0.95
CA ALA A 17 -0.63 9.25 1.40
C ALA A 17 -1.49 8.73 2.55
N LEU A 18 -1.96 7.49 2.44
CA LEU A 18 -2.80 6.87 3.45
C LEU A 18 -2.03 6.54 4.73
N SER A 19 -0.76 6.12 4.63
CA SER A 19 0.06 5.91 5.81
C SER A 19 0.31 7.23 6.55
N ALA A 20 0.53 8.34 5.83
CA ALA A 20 0.64 9.66 6.43
C ALA A 20 -0.67 10.11 7.12
N PHE A 21 -1.82 9.81 6.53
CA PHE A 21 -3.13 10.07 7.16
C PHE A 21 -3.31 9.29 8.47
N LEU A 22 -2.98 7.98 8.46
CA LEU A 22 -3.07 7.15 9.65
C LEU A 22 -2.16 7.65 10.77
N LYS A 23 -0.94 8.11 10.44
CA LYS A 23 -0.04 8.76 11.42
C LYS A 23 -0.65 10.01 12.03
N LYS A 24 -1.17 10.93 11.20
CA LYS A 24 -1.80 12.18 11.66
C LYS A 24 -2.99 11.91 12.58
N SER A 25 -3.74 10.85 12.31
CA SER A 25 -4.91 10.50 13.13
C SER A 25 -4.57 9.97 14.52
N GLY A 26 -3.38 9.37 14.74
CA GLY A 26 -2.90 8.90 16.05
C GLY A 26 -3.73 7.81 16.74
N LYS A 27 -4.87 7.39 16.17
CA LYS A 27 -5.83 6.46 16.81
C LYS A 27 -5.47 4.98 16.62
N LEU A 28 -4.42 4.69 15.85
CA LEU A 28 -4.06 3.33 15.48
C LEU A 28 -3.22 2.70 16.59
N LYS A 29 -3.73 1.64 17.23
CA LYS A 29 -3.02 0.93 18.29
C LYS A 29 -1.79 0.22 17.73
N VAL A 30 -0.62 0.80 17.98
CA VAL A 30 0.68 0.21 17.65
C VAL A 30 1.04 -0.79 18.76
N PRO A 31 1.41 -2.05 18.44
CA PRO A 31 1.87 -2.99 19.44
C PRO A 31 3.30 -2.68 19.92
N ASP A 32 3.60 -3.01 21.18
CA ASP A 32 4.84 -2.62 21.85
C ASP A 32 6.11 -3.25 21.24
N TRP A 33 5.98 -4.34 20.50
CA TRP A 33 7.09 -5.08 19.89
C TRP A 33 7.47 -4.60 18.48
N VAL A 34 6.87 -3.51 17.98
CA VAL A 34 7.04 -3.06 16.57
C VAL A 34 8.49 -2.80 16.19
N ASP A 35 9.32 -2.37 17.13
CA ASP A 35 10.71 -1.99 16.87
C ASP A 35 11.68 -3.20 16.85
N ILE A 36 11.24 -4.34 17.40
CA ILE A 36 12.09 -5.52 17.60
C ILE A 36 11.88 -6.54 16.47
N VAL A 37 10.67 -6.59 15.90
CA VAL A 37 10.27 -7.70 15.04
C VAL A 37 10.68 -7.56 13.58
N LYS A 38 10.92 -8.72 12.97
CA LYS A 38 10.91 -8.89 11.52
C LYS A 38 9.52 -9.26 10.99
N LEU A 39 9.19 -8.81 9.77
CA LEU A 39 7.87 -9.00 9.17
C LEU A 39 7.58 -10.46 8.74
N ALA A 40 8.62 -11.24 8.47
CA ALA A 40 8.51 -12.62 8.04
C ALA A 40 9.78 -13.41 8.37
N LYS A 41 9.65 -14.74 8.42
CA LYS A 41 10.80 -15.64 8.67
C LYS A 41 11.89 -15.54 7.59
N HIS A 42 11.50 -15.24 6.36
CA HIS A 42 12.39 -15.13 5.20
C HIS A 42 13.10 -13.78 5.08
N LYS A 43 12.80 -12.82 5.97
CA LYS A 43 13.53 -11.56 6.06
C LYS A 43 14.66 -11.72 7.06
N GLU A 44 15.84 -11.26 6.68
CA GLU A 44 17.04 -11.34 7.52
C GLU A 44 17.06 -10.18 8.51
N LEU A 45 16.77 -8.97 8.04
CA LEU A 45 16.74 -7.74 8.84
C LEU A 45 15.30 -7.25 9.10
N ALA A 46 15.16 -6.44 10.14
CA ALA A 46 13.96 -5.68 10.42
C ALA A 46 13.74 -4.58 9.37
N PRO A 47 12.50 -4.06 9.20
CA PRO A 47 12.24 -2.94 8.31
C PRO A 47 13.07 -1.71 8.69
N SER A 48 13.66 -1.03 7.69
CA SER A 48 14.43 0.20 7.91
C SER A 48 13.57 1.38 8.35
N ASP A 49 12.29 1.39 7.95
CA ASP A 49 11.34 2.42 8.37
C ASP A 49 10.77 2.07 9.75
N GLU A 50 11.01 2.88 10.78
CA GLU A 50 10.38 2.74 12.13
C GLU A 50 8.84 2.74 12.04
N ASN A 51 8.31 3.50 11.08
CA ASN A 51 6.89 3.67 10.86
C ASN A 51 6.25 2.61 9.94
N TRP A 52 6.89 1.45 9.78
CA TRP A 52 6.43 0.41 8.87
C TRP A 52 5.01 -0.09 9.17
N PHE A 53 4.57 -0.03 10.44
CA PHE A 53 3.25 -0.52 10.86
C PHE A 53 2.10 0.23 10.17
N TYR A 54 2.24 1.55 9.97
CA TYR A 54 1.26 2.38 9.28
C TYR A 54 1.21 2.06 7.78
N THR A 55 2.36 1.86 7.15
CA THR A 55 2.45 1.46 5.74
C THR A 55 1.84 0.07 5.53
N ARG A 56 2.05 -0.86 6.49
CA ARG A 56 1.41 -2.17 6.47
C ARG A 56 -0.10 -2.07 6.60
N ALA A 57 -0.61 -1.31 7.57
CA ALA A 57 -2.04 -1.03 7.70
C ALA A 57 -2.62 -0.47 6.40
N ALA A 58 -1.96 0.51 5.80
CA ALA A 58 -2.40 1.11 4.54
C ALA A 58 -2.51 0.10 3.39
N SER A 59 -1.47 -0.73 3.23
CA SER A 59 -1.48 -1.78 2.20
C SER A 59 -2.57 -2.83 2.44
N THR A 60 -2.85 -3.20 3.70
CA THR A 60 -3.91 -4.17 4.03
C THR A 60 -5.29 -3.63 3.73
N VAL A 61 -5.57 -2.35 4.03
CA VAL A 61 -6.86 -1.71 3.76
C VAL A 61 -7.12 -1.63 2.26
N ARG A 62 -6.11 -1.22 1.48
CA ARG A 62 -6.22 -1.21 0.01
C ARG A 62 -6.49 -2.62 -0.54
N HIS A 63 -5.82 -3.64 -0.01
CA HIS A 63 -6.06 -5.00 -0.45
C HIS A 63 -7.49 -5.47 -0.15
N LEU A 64 -8.03 -5.11 1.02
CA LEU A 64 -9.42 -5.42 1.38
C LEU A 64 -10.44 -4.71 0.47
N TYR A 65 -10.12 -3.51 -0.01
CA TYR A 65 -10.95 -2.79 -0.99
C TYR A 65 -11.01 -3.53 -2.34
N LEU A 66 -9.86 -4.00 -2.85
CA LEU A 66 -9.80 -4.69 -4.14
C LEU A 66 -10.37 -6.11 -4.07
N ARG A 67 -10.01 -6.86 -3.03
CA ARG A 67 -10.43 -8.24 -2.82
C ARG A 67 -11.04 -8.37 -1.44
N GLY A 68 -12.36 -8.24 -1.38
CA GLY A 68 -13.14 -8.46 -0.17
C GLY A 68 -12.99 -9.89 0.36
N GLY A 69 -13.25 -10.07 1.66
CA GLY A 69 -13.22 -11.40 2.30
C GLY A 69 -11.82 -11.94 2.57
N ALA A 70 -10.82 -11.07 2.79
CA ALA A 70 -9.47 -11.51 3.08
C ALA A 70 -9.30 -11.89 4.57
N GLY A 71 -8.85 -13.12 4.83
CA GLY A 71 -8.45 -13.60 6.15
C GLY A 71 -6.94 -13.45 6.42
N VAL A 72 -6.51 -13.78 7.64
CA VAL A 72 -5.09 -13.73 8.05
C VAL A 72 -4.23 -14.64 7.15
N GLY A 73 -4.71 -15.83 6.78
CA GLY A 73 -3.98 -16.77 5.93
C GLY A 73 -3.71 -16.23 4.51
N SER A 74 -4.72 -15.58 3.91
CA SER A 74 -4.56 -14.91 2.61
C SER A 74 -3.52 -13.79 2.71
N MET A 75 -3.61 -12.98 3.77
CA MET A 75 -2.67 -11.89 4.03
C MET A 75 -1.21 -12.38 4.16
N THR A 76 -1.00 -13.52 4.82
CA THR A 76 0.34 -14.10 4.92
C THR A 76 0.89 -14.67 3.62
N LYS A 77 0.02 -15.04 2.66
CA LYS A 77 0.45 -15.46 1.31
C LYS A 77 0.82 -14.25 0.46
N ILE A 78 0.03 -13.18 0.52
CA ILE A 78 0.30 -11.92 -0.22
C ILE A 78 1.63 -11.30 0.21
N TYR A 79 1.89 -11.28 1.51
CA TYR A 79 3.16 -10.82 2.06
C TYR A 79 4.22 -11.93 2.19
N GLY A 80 3.99 -13.06 1.53
CA GLY A 80 4.99 -14.09 1.39
C GLY A 80 6.13 -13.64 0.49
N GLY A 81 7.20 -14.41 0.48
CA GLY A 81 8.37 -14.08 -0.33
C GLY A 81 9.30 -15.26 -0.50
N ARG A 82 10.37 -15.04 -1.25
CA ARG A 82 11.43 -16.02 -1.48
C ARG A 82 12.34 -16.07 -0.24
N GLN A 83 12.49 -17.26 0.34
CA GLN A 83 13.44 -17.54 1.40
C GLN A 83 14.71 -18.15 0.80
N ARG A 84 15.87 -17.54 1.07
CA ARG A 84 17.18 -18.09 0.73
C ARG A 84 17.63 -19.03 1.84
N ASN A 85 18.07 -20.24 1.48
CA ASN A 85 18.49 -21.27 2.43
C ASN A 85 20.01 -21.51 2.39
N GLY A 86 20.80 -20.45 2.18
CA GLY A 86 22.25 -20.54 2.03
C GLY A 86 22.65 -21.32 0.77
N VAL A 87 23.13 -22.55 0.97
CA VAL A 87 23.59 -23.48 -0.07
C VAL A 87 22.43 -24.22 -0.74
N CYS A 88 21.31 -24.40 -0.03
CA CYS A 88 20.13 -25.07 -0.56
C CYS A 88 19.28 -24.15 -1.46
N PRO A 89 18.48 -24.72 -2.39
CA PRO A 89 17.61 -23.93 -3.26
C PRO A 89 16.60 -23.09 -2.49
N ALA A 90 16.20 -21.98 -3.11
CA ALA A 90 15.27 -21.03 -2.53
C ALA A 90 13.82 -21.54 -2.61
N HIS A 91 13.07 -21.39 -1.53
CA HIS A 91 11.66 -21.79 -1.45
C HIS A 91 10.75 -20.63 -1.04
N PHE A 92 9.46 -20.76 -1.36
CA PHE A 92 8.46 -19.78 -0.93
C PHE A 92 8.18 -19.92 0.57
N SER A 93 8.17 -18.79 1.27
CA SER A 93 7.80 -18.71 2.67
C SER A 93 6.68 -17.70 2.87
N VAL A 94 5.70 -18.09 3.66
CA VAL A 94 4.65 -17.18 4.14
C VAL A 94 5.19 -16.10 5.07
N GLY A 95 4.44 -14.99 5.17
CA GLY A 95 4.70 -13.90 6.11
C GLY A 95 4.27 -14.20 7.55
N SER A 96 4.60 -13.29 8.48
CA SER A 96 4.21 -13.44 9.89
C SER A 96 2.69 -13.32 10.08
N LYS A 97 2.09 -14.34 10.69
CA LYS A 97 0.65 -14.35 11.05
C LYS A 97 0.32 -13.35 12.16
N ASN A 98 1.25 -13.13 13.10
CA ASN A 98 1.00 -12.26 14.25
C ASN A 98 0.86 -10.79 13.80
N VAL A 99 1.77 -10.34 12.93
CA VAL A 99 1.73 -8.99 12.35
C VAL A 99 0.43 -8.76 11.59
N ALA A 100 0.07 -9.67 10.68
CA ALA A 100 -1.16 -9.56 9.91
C ALA A 100 -2.42 -9.54 10.81
N ARG A 101 -2.44 -10.33 11.88
CA ARG A 101 -3.55 -10.35 12.85
C ARG A 101 -3.69 -9.02 13.59
N LYS A 102 -2.60 -8.48 14.13
CA LYS A 102 -2.62 -7.22 14.89
C LYS A 102 -3.00 -6.02 14.02
N VAL A 103 -2.51 -5.95 12.78
CA VAL A 103 -2.90 -4.89 11.84
C VAL A 103 -4.41 -4.90 11.63
N LEU A 104 -4.99 -6.07 11.36
CA LEU A 104 -6.42 -6.17 11.10
C LEU A 104 -7.26 -5.92 12.37
N GLN A 105 -6.79 -6.31 13.55
CA GLN A 105 -7.43 -5.94 14.83
C GLN A 105 -7.38 -4.42 15.08
N ALA A 106 -6.24 -3.77 14.78
CA ALA A 106 -6.13 -2.32 14.91
C ALA A 106 -7.09 -1.59 13.96
N LEU A 107 -7.30 -2.11 12.75
CA LEU A 107 -8.27 -1.56 11.78
C LEU A 107 -9.73 -1.81 12.17
N GLU A 108 -10.02 -2.91 12.87
CA GLU A 108 -11.34 -3.18 13.47
C GLU A 108 -11.65 -2.16 14.58
N LEU A 109 -10.68 -1.83 15.43
CA LEU A 109 -10.83 -0.80 16.47
C LEU A 109 -11.12 0.59 15.89
N LEU A 110 -10.55 0.90 14.71
CA LEU A 110 -10.82 2.13 13.97
C LEU A 110 -12.16 2.11 13.21
N LYS A 111 -12.93 1.01 13.30
CA LYS A 111 -14.21 0.80 12.59
C LYS A 111 -14.12 0.95 11.06
N MET A 112 -12.92 0.88 10.49
CA MET A 112 -12.71 0.87 9.04
C MET A 112 -12.98 -0.50 8.42
N VAL A 113 -12.77 -1.56 9.21
CA VAL A 113 -12.92 -2.96 8.79
C VAL A 113 -13.91 -3.66 9.73
N GLU A 114 -14.80 -4.46 9.14
CA GLU A 114 -15.76 -5.31 9.85
C GLU A 114 -15.53 -6.79 9.53
N LYS A 115 -16.07 -7.64 10.41
CA LYS A 115 -16.11 -9.09 10.18
C LYS A 115 -17.33 -9.39 9.32
N ASN A 116 -17.11 -10.11 8.22
CA ASN A 116 -18.21 -10.57 7.38
C ASN A 116 -18.88 -11.80 8.01
N PRO A 117 -20.21 -11.97 7.84
CA PRO A 117 -20.93 -13.15 8.31
C PRO A 117 -20.46 -14.43 7.59
N ASN A 118 -20.10 -14.34 6.32
CA ASN A 118 -19.58 -15.44 5.51
C ASN A 118 -18.07 -15.72 5.75
N GLY A 119 -17.53 -15.20 6.85
CA GLY A 119 -16.12 -15.30 7.19
C GLY A 119 -15.24 -14.23 6.54
N GLY A 120 -14.03 -14.08 7.10
CA GLY A 120 -13.06 -13.08 6.67
C GLY A 120 -13.40 -11.67 7.13
N ARG A 121 -12.77 -10.70 6.47
CA ARG A 121 -12.89 -9.27 6.79
C ARG A 121 -13.30 -8.49 5.56
N ARG A 122 -14.14 -7.48 5.77
CA ARG A 122 -14.63 -6.57 4.74
C ARG A 122 -14.45 -5.14 5.20
N LEU A 123 -14.31 -4.25 4.24
CA LEU A 123 -14.29 -2.82 4.50
C LEU A 123 -15.71 -2.32 4.80
N THR A 124 -15.84 -1.45 5.81
CA THR A 124 -17.12 -0.79 6.14
C THR A 124 -17.45 0.28 5.10
N ALA A 125 -18.72 0.69 5.00
CA ALA A 125 -19.14 1.80 4.14
C ALA A 125 -18.46 3.14 4.51
N GLN A 126 -18.07 3.30 5.79
CA GLN A 126 -17.24 4.42 6.22
C GLN A 126 -15.80 4.28 5.71
N GLY A 127 -15.19 3.10 5.84
CA GLY A 127 -13.85 2.82 5.34
C GLY A 127 -13.72 3.10 3.84
N THR A 128 -14.70 2.67 3.03
CA THR A 128 -14.71 2.94 1.59
C THR A 128 -14.72 4.45 1.29
N ARG A 129 -15.60 5.21 1.96
CA ARG A 129 -15.70 6.67 1.77
C ARG A 129 -14.41 7.39 2.14
N ASP A 130 -13.77 6.99 3.24
CA ASP A 130 -12.50 7.59 3.66
C ASP A 130 -11.38 7.26 2.68
N LEU A 131 -11.35 6.05 2.11
CA LEU A 131 -10.40 5.69 1.06
C LEU A 131 -10.59 6.50 -0.22
N ASP A 132 -11.82 6.65 -0.70
CA ASP A 132 -12.11 7.40 -1.92
C ASP A 132 -11.82 8.90 -1.72
N ARG A 133 -12.06 9.45 -0.52
CA ARG A 133 -11.65 10.83 -0.18
C ARG A 133 -10.13 10.99 -0.23
N ILE A 134 -9.39 10.05 0.33
CA ILE A 134 -7.91 10.07 0.30
C ILE A 134 -7.40 9.85 -1.13
N ALA A 135 -8.09 9.04 -1.94
CA ALA A 135 -7.76 8.86 -3.36
C ALA A 135 -7.92 10.17 -4.14
N GLY A 136 -9.00 10.92 -3.90
CA GLY A 136 -9.19 12.27 -4.45
C GLY A 136 -8.08 13.25 -4.03
N GLN A 137 -7.61 13.18 -2.77
CA GLN A 137 -6.49 14.00 -2.29
C GLN A 137 -5.15 13.58 -2.89
N ALA A 138 -4.94 12.27 -3.08
CA ALA A 138 -3.73 11.72 -3.66
C ALA A 138 -3.64 11.95 -5.19
N CYS A 139 -4.79 12.17 -5.85
CA CYS A 139 -4.88 12.62 -7.24
C CYS A 139 -4.62 14.15 -7.38
N GLY A 140 -4.74 14.90 -6.28
CA GLY A 140 -4.29 16.29 -6.17
C GLY A 140 -2.76 16.43 -6.31
N PRO A 141 -2.24 17.60 -6.69
CA PRO A 141 -1.17 17.76 -7.67
C PRO A 141 0.22 17.35 -7.16
N LEU A 142 0.55 16.05 -7.14
CA LEU A 142 1.91 15.52 -6.96
C LEU A 142 2.00 14.16 -7.69
N SER A 143 2.77 13.94 -8.76
CA SER A 143 4.11 14.45 -9.04
C SER A 143 4.36 14.75 -10.53
N LYS A 144 4.69 16.01 -10.84
CA LYS A 144 5.33 16.45 -12.09
C LYS A 144 6.78 15.91 -12.23
N LYS A 145 7.12 14.75 -11.66
CA LYS A 145 8.49 14.20 -11.68
C LYS A 145 8.67 12.94 -12.53
N SER A 146 7.59 12.36 -13.09
CA SER A 146 7.70 11.12 -13.88
C SER A 146 7.07 11.17 -15.28
N ILE A 147 6.49 12.30 -15.70
CA ILE A 147 5.87 12.43 -17.03
C ILE A 147 6.85 12.95 -18.10
N GLN A 148 8.12 13.23 -17.77
CA GLN A 148 9.11 13.75 -18.75
C GLN A 148 10.06 12.71 -19.35
N THR A 149 9.70 11.43 -19.45
CA THR A 149 10.65 10.48 -20.10
C THR A 149 10.05 9.32 -20.89
N PHE A 150 8.76 9.33 -21.22
CA PHE A 150 8.20 8.25 -22.03
C PHE A 150 7.10 8.71 -22.99
N CYS A 151 7.32 9.81 -23.72
CA CYS A 151 6.54 10.09 -24.93
C CYS A 151 7.26 11.06 -25.86
N CYS A 152 8.38 10.64 -26.46
CA CYS A 152 8.88 11.13 -27.76
C CYS A 152 10.16 10.36 -28.15
N ARG A 153 10.03 9.07 -28.43
CA ARG A 153 11.04 8.32 -29.20
C ARG A 153 10.36 7.51 -30.28
N ASN A 154 9.77 8.26 -31.20
CA ASN A 154 9.55 7.96 -32.63
C ASN A 154 8.35 8.75 -33.12
N LYS A 155 8.62 9.95 -33.62
CA LYS A 155 7.94 10.48 -34.80
C LYS A 155 8.76 11.64 -35.36
N PHE A 156 9.35 11.34 -36.52
CA PHE A 156 9.52 12.26 -37.64
C PHE A 156 10.38 13.51 -37.43
N PHE A 157 11.65 13.33 -37.82
CA PHE A 157 12.44 14.32 -38.53
C PHE A 157 11.61 14.90 -39.69
N ILE A 158 11.07 16.12 -39.55
CA ILE A 158 10.76 17.02 -40.67
C ILE A 158 11.12 18.45 -40.24
N THR A 159 11.94 19.03 -41.11
CA THR A 159 12.41 20.41 -41.24
C THR A 159 11.45 21.51 -40.76
N GLU A 160 11.96 22.52 -40.04
CA GLU A 160 11.80 23.93 -40.44
C GLU A 160 12.68 24.88 -39.62
N THR A 161 13.27 25.79 -40.37
CA THR A 161 14.10 26.95 -40.03
C THR A 161 13.36 28.00 -39.20
N CYS A 162 14.04 28.64 -38.24
CA CYS A 162 14.13 30.11 -38.15
C CYS A 162 14.97 30.58 -36.96
N HIS A 163 16.06 31.29 -37.29
CA HIS A 163 16.76 32.27 -36.45
C HIS A 163 15.77 33.37 -35.99
N PRO A 164 16.01 33.99 -34.82
CA PRO A 164 16.33 35.41 -34.93
C PRO A 164 17.49 35.81 -34.01
N ALA A 165 18.44 36.51 -34.64
CA ALA A 165 19.36 37.41 -33.98
C ALA A 165 18.59 38.63 -33.44
N LEU A 166 18.92 39.04 -32.22
CA LEU A 166 19.18 40.41 -31.80
C LEU A 166 19.98 40.38 -30.50
#